data_AF-K3VJL7-F1
#
_entry.id   AF-K3VJL7-F1
#
_cell.length_a   1.000
_cell.length_b   1.000
_cell.length_c   1.000
_cell.angle_alpha   90.00
_cell.angle_beta   90.00
_cell.angle_gamma   90.00
#
_symmetry.space_group_name_H-M   'P 1'
#
loop_
_entity.id
_entity.type
_entity.pdbx_description
1 polymer ?
#
loop_
_entity_poly.entity_id
_entity_poly.type
_entity_poly.pdbx_seq_one_letter_code
_entity_poly.pdbx_strand_id
1 'polypeptide(L)'
;MSASQDTKYDILTAITEFFNLSSKHHQLPQYAHDYLIQDSYVIQSSPNTLEKTTLGDLFSGQKSPKQQIDWAIDEPQEIFVHEKLAAVWTGWSIRADDGSIISHKKGLVGLAFTKGRWKVSGLASTERSIDIPNPKDETHLEQDIMKPINALLNDFSHPNWDTLKEWFLPDAGVTLYRPPSEPAPMTLEQSIRRLQNMIKSGITMQEKLHHAQVRKHGDLALVWAPFVVEINGQAMHHGVNAFTLFKKSDRWCFGGCQDYGVPISG
;
A
#
# COMPACT_ATOMS: atom_id res chain seq x y z
N MET A 1 -19.73 -3.51 -4.55
CA MET A 1 -20.57 -2.29 -4.70
C MET A 1 -19.64 -1.12 -4.92
N SER A 2 -19.96 -0.20 -5.83
CA SER A 2 -19.18 1.04 -5.99
C SER A 2 -19.37 1.90 -4.74
N ALA A 3 -18.29 2.46 -4.19
CA ALA A 3 -18.39 3.44 -3.10
C ALA A 3 -19.30 4.62 -3.47
N SER A 4 -20.01 5.17 -2.49
CA SER A 4 -20.82 6.37 -2.66
C SER A 4 -19.96 7.55 -3.13
N GLN A 5 -20.58 8.53 -3.77
CA GLN A 5 -19.88 9.76 -4.17
C GLN A 5 -19.29 10.47 -2.96
N ASP A 6 -20.00 10.48 -1.82
CA ASP A 6 -19.53 11.07 -0.57
C ASP A 6 -18.26 10.37 -0.06
N THR A 7 -18.23 9.04 -0.04
CA THR A 7 -17.02 8.30 0.40
C THR A 7 -15.82 8.59 -0.50
N LYS A 8 -16.02 8.70 -1.81
CA LYS A 8 -14.93 9.06 -2.74
C LYS A 8 -14.43 10.48 -2.49
N TYR A 9 -15.35 11.42 -2.25
CA TYR A 9 -15.02 12.79 -1.90
C TYR A 9 -14.21 12.88 -0.59
N ASP A 10 -14.60 12.13 0.43
CA ASP A 10 -13.88 12.10 1.72
C ASP A 10 -12.47 11.52 1.57
N ILE A 11 -12.30 10.48 0.74
CA ILE A 11 -10.99 9.91 0.43
C ILE A 11 -10.11 10.93 -0.31
N LEU A 12 -10.64 11.61 -1.32
CA LEU A 12 -9.92 12.64 -2.07
C LEU A 12 -9.54 13.83 -1.19
N THR A 13 -10.41 14.20 -0.25
CA THR A 13 -10.12 15.23 0.76
C THR A 13 -8.97 14.78 1.66
N ALA A 14 -9.01 13.54 2.17
CA ALA A 14 -7.97 13.01 3.05
C ALA A 14 -6.59 12.94 2.38
N ILE A 15 -6.50 12.51 1.12
CA ILE A 15 -5.22 12.53 0.40
C ILE A 15 -4.76 13.97 0.15
N THR A 16 -5.65 14.90 -0.20
CA THR A 16 -5.29 16.31 -0.42
C THR A 16 -4.70 16.92 0.85
N GLU A 17 -5.31 16.66 2.01
CA GLU A 17 -4.79 17.13 3.29
C GLU A 17 -3.44 16.50 3.63
N PHE A 18 -3.24 15.20 3.38
CA PHE A 18 -1.94 14.55 3.56
C PHE A 18 -0.85 15.20 2.69
N PHE A 19 -1.14 15.44 1.41
CA PHE A 19 -0.19 16.10 0.50
C PHE A 19 0.08 17.55 0.94
N ASN A 20 -0.92 18.27 1.43
CA ASN A 20 -0.74 19.61 2.01
C ASN A 20 0.17 19.65 3.25
N LEU A 21 0.24 18.56 4.04
CA LEU A 21 1.21 18.47 5.16
C LEU A 21 2.64 18.57 4.65
N SER A 22 2.93 17.89 3.54
CA SER A 22 4.27 17.84 2.95
C SER A 22 4.72 19.19 2.39
N SER A 23 3.78 19.98 1.86
CA SER A 23 4.06 21.28 1.25
C SER A 23 4.35 22.38 2.25
N LYS A 24 3.86 22.24 3.49
CA LYS A 24 3.90 23.30 4.51
C LYS A 24 4.94 23.08 5.59
N HIS A 25 5.46 21.85 5.73
CA HIS A 25 6.24 21.50 6.91
C HIS A 25 7.44 20.60 6.58
N HIS A 26 8.61 21.01 7.07
CA HIS A 26 9.84 20.21 7.06
C HIS A 26 9.95 19.22 8.24
N GLN A 27 8.94 19.22 9.12
CA GLN A 27 8.80 18.30 10.25
C GLN A 27 7.33 17.97 10.41
N LEU A 28 7.02 16.76 10.86
CA LEU A 28 5.63 16.35 11.01
C LEU A 28 4.91 17.22 12.07
N PRO A 29 3.85 17.97 11.71
CA PRO A 29 3.15 18.80 12.69
C PRO A 29 2.38 17.92 13.68
N GLN A 30 2.14 18.43 14.90
CA GLN A 30 1.45 17.69 15.96
C GLN A 30 0.10 17.14 15.52
N TYR A 31 -0.64 17.85 14.65
CA TYR A 31 -1.95 17.46 14.16
C TYR A 31 -1.90 16.45 13.00
N ALA A 32 -0.72 16.07 12.49
CA ALA A 32 -0.63 15.16 11.33
C ALA A 32 -1.24 13.77 11.58
N HIS A 33 -1.28 13.32 12.84
CA HIS A 33 -1.89 12.04 13.23
C HIS A 33 -3.37 11.93 12.85
N ASP A 34 -4.01 13.04 12.51
CA ASP A 34 -5.36 13.08 11.96
C ASP A 34 -5.47 12.61 10.51
N TYR A 35 -4.38 12.71 9.75
CA TYR A 35 -4.35 12.46 8.31
C TYR A 35 -3.54 11.23 7.93
N LEU A 36 -2.70 10.72 8.83
CA LEU A 36 -1.87 9.54 8.58
C LEU A 36 -1.73 8.65 9.80
N ILE A 37 -1.32 7.41 9.54
CA ILE A 37 -0.93 6.43 10.55
C ILE A 37 0.60 6.35 10.53
N GLN A 38 1.25 6.99 11.50
CA GLN A 38 2.70 7.30 11.48
C GLN A 38 3.59 6.11 11.17
N ASP A 39 3.34 4.96 11.80
CA ASP A 39 4.18 3.77 11.63
C ASP A 39 3.89 2.98 10.35
N SER A 40 2.93 3.44 9.53
CA SER A 40 2.67 2.82 8.23
C SER A 40 3.82 3.05 7.28
N TYR A 41 4.02 2.07 6.40
CA TYR A 41 5.17 2.04 5.51
C TYR A 41 5.09 3.09 4.40
N VAL A 42 6.26 3.54 4.00
CA VAL A 42 6.50 4.29 2.78
C VAL A 42 7.60 3.59 1.99
N ILE A 43 7.35 3.32 0.72
CA ILE A 43 8.35 2.75 -0.18
C ILE A 43 8.35 3.48 -1.52
N GLN A 44 9.50 4.04 -1.90
CA GLN A 44 9.62 4.87 -3.08
C GLN A 44 10.83 4.45 -3.90
N SER A 45 10.59 4.07 -5.15
CA SER A 45 11.68 3.77 -6.09
C SER A 45 12.02 5.01 -6.92
N SER A 46 13.31 5.20 -7.14
CA SER A 46 13.90 6.03 -8.19
C SER A 46 14.69 5.12 -9.13
N PRO A 47 15.22 5.61 -10.27
CA PRO A 47 16.03 4.78 -11.16
C PRO A 47 17.22 4.07 -10.49
N ASN A 48 17.75 4.64 -9.41
CA ASN A 48 18.96 4.15 -8.75
C ASN A 48 18.76 3.74 -7.28
N THR A 49 17.63 4.08 -6.67
CA THR A 49 17.40 3.87 -5.24
C THR A 49 16.02 3.30 -4.95
N LEU A 50 15.91 2.60 -3.83
CA LEU A 50 14.65 2.18 -3.25
C LEU A 50 14.62 2.67 -1.81
N GLU A 51 13.97 3.80 -1.61
CA GLU A 51 13.82 4.45 -0.31
C GLU A 51 12.69 3.79 0.47
N LYS A 52 12.93 3.60 1.77
CA LYS A 52 11.99 2.97 2.69
C LYS A 52 12.02 3.74 4.00
N THR A 53 10.83 4.07 4.48
CA THR A 53 10.64 4.84 5.71
C THR A 53 9.23 4.60 6.25
N THR A 54 8.83 5.34 7.27
CA THR A 54 7.45 5.39 7.77
C THR A 54 6.77 6.70 7.34
N LEU A 55 5.45 6.78 7.40
CA LEU A 55 4.73 8.03 7.14
C LEU A 55 5.10 9.12 8.14
N GLY A 56 5.42 8.75 9.38
CA GLY A 56 5.89 9.68 10.41
C GLY A 56 7.28 10.25 10.09
N ASP A 57 8.17 9.42 9.55
CA ASP A 57 9.55 9.79 9.25
C ASP A 57 9.77 10.35 7.85
N LEU A 58 8.75 10.29 6.98
CA LEU A 58 8.80 10.81 5.60
C LEU A 58 9.27 12.27 5.56
N PHE A 59 8.94 13.06 6.59
CA PHE A 59 9.31 14.47 6.70
C PHE A 59 10.57 14.70 7.55
N SER A 60 11.04 13.71 8.32
CA SER A 60 12.09 13.86 9.32
C SER A 60 13.52 13.97 8.74
N GLY A 61 13.69 13.93 7.42
CA GLY A 61 14.98 13.87 6.73
C GLY A 61 15.34 15.06 5.82
N GLN A 62 14.48 16.07 5.66
CA GLN A 62 14.74 17.21 4.77
C GLN A 62 15.75 18.17 5.41
N LYS A 63 17.04 17.84 5.31
CA LYS A 63 18.18 18.56 5.93
C LYS A 63 18.52 19.91 5.28
N SER A 64 17.80 20.34 4.26
CA SER A 64 18.05 21.60 3.55
C SER A 64 17.00 22.64 3.91
N PRO A 65 17.32 23.67 4.73
CA PRO A 65 16.38 24.74 5.08
C PRO A 65 16.13 25.76 3.94
N LYS A 66 16.50 25.44 2.68
CA LYS A 66 16.54 26.43 1.59
C LYS A 66 15.57 26.19 0.44
N GLN A 67 14.90 25.05 0.39
CA GLN A 67 13.97 24.77 -0.71
C GLN A 67 12.71 24.15 -0.09
N GLN A 68 11.65 24.95 -0.02
CA GLN A 68 10.34 24.39 0.26
C GLN A 68 9.94 23.55 -0.97
N ILE A 69 9.35 22.39 -0.70
CA ILE A 69 8.92 21.47 -1.74
C ILE A 69 7.43 21.26 -1.62
N ASP A 70 6.74 21.34 -2.74
CA ASP A 70 5.30 21.12 -2.83
C ASP A 70 5.03 19.73 -3.40
N TRP A 71 4.20 18.93 -2.73
CA TRP A 71 3.71 17.69 -3.33
C TRP A 71 2.30 17.93 -3.86
N ALA A 72 2.14 17.84 -5.17
CA ALA A 72 0.88 18.10 -5.84
C ALA A 72 0.40 16.85 -6.58
N ILE A 73 -0.79 16.36 -6.24
CA ILE A 73 -1.49 15.36 -7.05
C ILE A 73 -1.86 16.02 -8.38
N ASP A 74 -1.35 15.50 -9.48
CA ASP A 74 -1.49 16.10 -10.80
C ASP A 74 -1.86 15.11 -11.92
N GLU A 75 -2.21 13.88 -11.55
CA GLU A 75 -2.83 12.91 -12.45
C GLU A 75 -4.23 12.51 -11.97
N PRO A 76 -5.08 11.96 -12.87
CA PRO A 76 -6.37 11.38 -12.48
C PRO A 76 -6.24 10.30 -11.41
N GLN A 77 -7.15 10.32 -10.45
CA GLN A 77 -7.20 9.34 -9.37
C GLN A 77 -8.14 8.20 -9.72
N GLU A 78 -7.64 6.98 -9.63
CA GLU A 78 -8.47 5.79 -9.61
C GLU A 78 -8.60 5.28 -8.16
N ILE A 79 -9.84 5.13 -7.69
CA ILE A 79 -10.14 4.85 -6.29
C ILE A 79 -10.77 3.47 -6.15
N PHE A 80 -10.10 2.60 -5.39
CA PHE A 80 -10.61 1.32 -4.93
C PHE A 80 -11.05 1.46 -3.48
N VAL A 81 -12.23 0.96 -3.13
CA VAL A 81 -12.79 1.08 -1.78
C VAL A 81 -13.52 -0.20 -1.41
N HIS A 82 -13.32 -0.64 -0.18
CA HIS A 82 -14.11 -1.70 0.46
C HIS A 82 -14.21 -1.38 1.95
N GLU A 83 -15.43 -1.14 2.41
CA GLU A 83 -15.71 -0.81 3.81
C GLU A 83 -14.79 0.31 4.34
N LYS A 84 -13.84 -0.04 5.21
CA LYS A 84 -12.93 0.90 5.87
C LYS A 84 -11.52 0.89 5.28
N LEU A 85 -11.33 0.31 4.10
CA LEU A 85 -10.07 0.35 3.36
C LEU A 85 -10.26 1.01 2.00
N ALA A 86 -9.29 1.83 1.62
CA ALA A 86 -9.22 2.39 0.28
C ALA A 86 -7.79 2.35 -0.26
N ALA A 87 -7.68 2.33 -1.57
CA ALA A 87 -6.45 2.46 -2.32
C ALA A 87 -6.68 3.48 -3.44
N VAL A 88 -5.81 4.48 -3.54
CA VAL A 88 -5.85 5.50 -4.59
C VAL A 88 -4.64 5.32 -5.48
N TRP A 89 -4.88 4.93 -6.73
CA TRP A 89 -3.85 4.84 -7.76
C TRP A 89 -3.79 6.17 -8.51
N THR A 90 -2.69 6.91 -8.33
CA THR A 90 -2.55 8.28 -8.85
C THR A 90 -1.08 8.64 -9.08
N GLY A 91 -0.85 9.73 -9.80
CA GLY A 91 0.44 10.38 -9.92
C GLY A 91 0.48 11.72 -9.18
N TRP A 92 1.68 12.12 -8.79
CA TRP A 92 1.96 13.39 -8.13
C TRP A 92 3.37 13.88 -8.46
N SER A 93 3.55 15.19 -8.43
CA SER A 93 4.86 15.83 -8.56
C SER A 93 5.35 16.36 -7.23
N ILE A 94 6.65 16.29 -7.03
CA ILE A 94 7.39 17.09 -6.05
C ILE A 94 7.95 18.29 -6.80
N ARG A 95 7.60 19.50 -6.38
CA ARG A 95 7.98 20.75 -7.05
C ARG A 95 8.80 21.63 -6.12
N ALA A 96 9.70 22.42 -6.70
CA ALA A 96 10.41 23.48 -6.00
C ALA A 96 9.54 24.74 -5.87
N ASP A 97 10.01 25.70 -5.06
CA ASP A 97 9.37 27.00 -4.84
C ASP A 97 9.13 27.83 -6.12
N ASP A 98 9.99 27.65 -7.13
CA ASP A 98 9.85 28.31 -8.44
C ASP A 98 8.84 27.60 -9.38
N GLY A 99 8.20 26.52 -8.90
CA GLY A 99 7.26 25.71 -9.63
C GLY A 99 7.91 24.64 -10.53
N SER A 100 9.25 24.56 -10.58
CA SER A 100 9.94 23.52 -11.33
C SER A 100 9.69 22.14 -10.73
N ILE A 101 9.50 21.13 -11.59
CA ILE A 101 9.30 19.74 -11.16
C ILE A 101 10.66 19.15 -10.78
N ILE A 102 10.81 18.78 -9.50
CA ILE A 102 11.99 18.08 -8.97
C ILE A 102 11.89 16.59 -9.32
N SER A 103 10.72 16.00 -9.08
CA SER A 103 10.44 14.61 -9.46
C SER A 103 8.96 14.44 -9.71
N HIS A 104 8.63 13.50 -10.58
CA HIS A 104 7.25 13.08 -10.81
C HIS A 104 7.12 11.59 -10.50
N LYS A 105 6.05 11.22 -9.82
CA LYS A 105 5.86 9.90 -9.24
C LYS A 105 4.50 9.33 -9.62
N LYS A 106 4.44 8.02 -9.80
CA LYS A 106 3.20 7.25 -9.90
C LYS A 106 3.15 6.23 -8.78
N GLY A 107 1.99 6.02 -8.20
CA GLY A 107 1.80 4.89 -7.31
C GLY A 107 0.51 4.88 -6.54
N LEU A 108 0.60 4.30 -5.35
CA LEU A 108 -0.51 3.97 -4.47
C LEU A 108 -0.46 4.81 -3.19
N VAL A 109 -1.58 5.43 -2.86
CA VAL A 109 -1.87 5.92 -1.51
C VAL A 109 -2.93 5.00 -0.89
N GLY A 110 -2.54 4.22 0.12
CA GLY A 110 -3.50 3.41 0.87
C GLY A 110 -4.10 4.21 2.01
N LEU A 111 -5.39 4.01 2.30
CA LEU A 111 -6.09 4.65 3.40
C LEU A 111 -6.88 3.66 4.23
N ALA A 112 -7.00 3.95 5.53
CA ALA A 112 -7.89 3.26 6.45
C ALA A 112 -8.85 4.25 7.11
N PHE A 113 -10.14 3.93 7.17
CA PHE A 113 -11.15 4.72 7.86
C PHE A 113 -11.18 4.33 9.34
N THR A 114 -10.58 5.14 10.19
CA THR A 114 -10.46 4.89 11.64
C THR A 114 -10.70 6.17 12.42
N LYS A 115 -11.25 6.06 13.62
CA LYS A 115 -11.58 7.22 14.47
C LYS A 115 -12.42 8.29 13.73
N GLY A 116 -13.36 7.83 12.90
CA GLY A 116 -14.30 8.69 12.18
C GLY A 116 -13.73 9.42 10.95
N ARG A 117 -12.53 9.08 10.48
CA ARG A 117 -11.93 9.71 9.30
C ARG A 117 -11.01 8.78 8.52
N TRP A 118 -10.81 9.09 7.23
CA TRP A 118 -9.80 8.44 6.41
C TRP A 118 -8.41 8.95 6.78
N LYS A 119 -7.47 8.03 6.97
CA LYS A 119 -6.06 8.31 7.23
C LYS A 119 -5.19 7.53 6.26
N VAL A 120 -4.12 8.14 5.76
CA VAL A 120 -3.11 7.45 4.96
C VAL A 120 -2.47 6.36 5.80
N SER A 121 -2.51 5.13 5.28
CA SER A 121 -2.10 3.89 5.95
C SER A 121 -1.02 3.12 5.18
N GLY A 122 -0.46 3.75 4.15
CA GLY A 122 0.76 3.33 3.46
C GLY A 122 0.92 4.09 2.15
N LEU A 123 2.16 4.27 1.70
CA LEU A 123 2.48 4.99 0.48
C LEU A 123 3.51 4.19 -0.33
N ALA A 124 3.22 3.96 -1.61
CA ALA A 124 4.15 3.32 -2.51
C ALA A 124 4.27 4.09 -3.82
N SER A 125 5.47 4.27 -4.33
CA SER A 125 5.66 5.00 -5.59
C SER A 125 6.88 4.56 -6.39
N THR A 126 6.83 4.88 -7.68
CA THR A 126 7.98 4.86 -8.57
C THR A 126 8.11 6.23 -9.24
N GLU A 127 9.34 6.72 -9.31
CA GLU A 127 9.66 7.90 -10.09
C GLU A 127 9.50 7.59 -11.58
N ARG A 128 8.90 8.53 -12.31
CA ARG A 128 8.71 8.42 -13.76
C ARG A 128 8.99 9.74 -14.45
N SER A 129 9.40 9.66 -15.71
CA SER A 129 9.38 10.82 -16.59
C SER A 129 7.94 11.09 -17.05
N ILE A 130 7.55 12.36 -17.03
CA ILE A 130 6.24 12.81 -17.53
C ILE A 130 6.14 12.68 -19.06
N ASP A 131 7.27 12.71 -19.76
CA ASP A 131 7.38 12.68 -21.22
C ASP A 131 7.23 11.27 -21.79
N ILE A 132 7.36 10.23 -20.94
CA ILE A 132 7.23 8.84 -21.35
C ILE A 132 5.75 8.44 -21.20
N PRO A 133 5.04 8.12 -22.30
CA PRO A 133 3.67 7.66 -22.23
C PRO A 133 3.58 6.32 -21.50
N ASN A 134 2.43 6.07 -20.86
CA ASN A 134 2.17 4.78 -20.23
C ASN A 134 2.31 3.65 -21.26
N PRO A 135 2.96 2.53 -20.91
CA PRO A 135 3.07 1.39 -21.82
C PRO A 135 1.68 0.91 -22.24
N LYS A 136 1.53 0.59 -23.52
CA LYS A 136 0.29 0.04 -24.07
C LYS A 136 0.35 -1.47 -23.93
N ASP A 137 -0.65 -2.04 -23.24
CA ASP A 137 -0.92 -3.48 -23.03
C ASP A 137 -0.31 -4.11 -21.76
N GLU A 138 -1.19 -4.57 -20.87
CA GLU A 138 -0.88 -5.09 -19.52
C GLU A 138 -1.39 -6.51 -19.25
N THR A 139 -2.06 -7.18 -20.20
CA THR A 139 -2.74 -8.46 -19.91
C THR A 139 -1.79 -9.61 -19.55
N HIS A 140 -0.62 -9.70 -20.19
CA HIS A 140 0.40 -10.71 -19.81
C HIS A 140 1.07 -10.38 -18.46
N LEU A 141 0.99 -9.13 -18.01
CA LEU A 141 1.63 -8.66 -16.77
C LEU A 141 0.87 -9.14 -15.54
N GLU A 142 -0.45 -9.33 -15.63
CA GLU A 142 -1.26 -9.81 -14.51
C GLU A 142 -0.76 -11.16 -13.99
N GLN A 143 -0.47 -12.11 -14.88
CA GLN A 143 0.01 -13.44 -14.48
C GLN A 143 1.37 -13.37 -13.75
N ASP A 144 2.31 -12.55 -14.25
CA ASP A 144 3.63 -12.39 -13.65
C ASP A 144 3.58 -11.67 -12.30
N ILE A 145 2.75 -10.64 -12.16
CA ILE A 145 2.54 -9.91 -10.91
C ILE A 145 1.86 -10.80 -9.86
N MET A 146 0.95 -11.68 -10.29
CA MET A 146 0.27 -12.60 -9.37
C MET A 146 1.15 -13.75 -8.88
N LYS A 147 2.31 -14.04 -9.51
CA LYS A 147 3.23 -15.12 -9.07
C LYS A 147 3.61 -15.06 -7.58
N PRO A 148 4.18 -13.95 -7.05
CA PRO A 148 4.51 -13.83 -5.63
C PRO A 148 3.28 -13.98 -4.72
N ILE A 149 2.11 -13.49 -5.14
CA ILE A 149 0.85 -13.61 -4.39
C ILE A 149 0.41 -15.08 -4.33
N ASN A 150 0.38 -15.77 -5.47
CA ASN A 150 0.02 -17.17 -5.52
C ASN A 150 1.02 -18.04 -4.73
N ALA A 151 2.31 -17.70 -4.74
CA ALA A 151 3.32 -18.36 -3.92
C ALA A 151 3.03 -18.18 -2.42
N LEU A 152 2.72 -16.95 -1.98
CA LEU A 152 2.33 -16.66 -0.59
C LEU A 152 1.09 -17.47 -0.16
N LEU A 153 0.04 -17.51 -1.00
CA LEU A 153 -1.20 -18.24 -0.69
C LEU A 153 -1.01 -19.76 -0.64
N ASN A 154 -0.20 -20.31 -1.55
CA ASN A 154 0.12 -21.74 -1.56
C ASN A 154 0.94 -22.15 -0.33
N ASP A 155 1.89 -21.31 0.09
CA ASP A 155 2.74 -21.56 1.25
C ASP A 155 1.95 -21.58 2.56
N PHE A 156 0.82 -20.87 2.68
CA PHE A 156 -0.01 -20.92 3.90
C PHE A 156 -0.49 -22.33 4.27
N SER A 157 -0.56 -23.24 3.30
CA SER A 157 -0.94 -24.64 3.55
C SER A 157 0.23 -25.51 4.01
N HIS A 158 1.48 -25.21 3.58
CA HIS A 158 2.70 -25.97 3.89
C HIS A 158 3.94 -25.04 3.87
N PRO A 159 4.15 -24.23 4.91
CA PRO A 159 4.98 -23.04 4.75
C PRO A 159 6.48 -23.36 4.71
N ASN A 160 7.11 -23.01 3.59
CA ASN A 160 8.56 -22.86 3.50
C ASN A 160 8.95 -21.40 3.75
N TRP A 161 9.18 -21.07 5.01
CA TRP A 161 9.42 -19.69 5.45
C TRP A 161 10.66 -19.03 4.86
N ASP A 162 11.66 -19.81 4.44
CA ASP A 162 12.87 -19.27 3.83
C ASP A 162 12.63 -18.90 2.37
N THR A 163 11.86 -19.72 1.64
CA THR A 163 11.38 -19.38 0.29
C THR A 163 10.43 -18.20 0.31
N LEU A 164 9.56 -18.13 1.32
CA LEU A 164 8.58 -17.05 1.43
C LEU A 164 9.26 -15.67 1.52
N LYS A 165 10.34 -15.56 2.30
CA LYS A 165 11.10 -14.31 2.48
C LYS A 165 11.67 -13.76 1.17
N GLU A 166 11.98 -14.61 0.20
CA GLU A 166 12.54 -14.17 -1.08
C GLU A 166 11.56 -13.35 -1.93
N TRP A 167 10.26 -13.50 -1.68
CA TRP A 167 9.21 -12.72 -2.33
C TRP A 167 9.08 -11.31 -1.77
N PHE A 168 9.80 -10.97 -0.69
CA PHE A 168 9.64 -9.70 0.00
C PHE A 168 10.84 -8.81 -0.19
N LEU A 169 10.59 -7.53 -0.43
CA LEU A 169 11.63 -6.53 -0.25
C LEU A 169 11.97 -6.45 1.24
N PRO A 170 13.25 -6.23 1.61
CA PRO A 170 13.61 -5.95 2.99
C PRO A 170 12.77 -4.79 3.53
N ASP A 171 12.31 -4.88 4.77
CA ASP A 171 11.49 -3.85 5.41
C ASP A 171 10.17 -3.52 4.68
N ALA A 172 9.70 -4.40 3.79
CA ALA A 172 8.35 -4.29 3.23
C ALA A 172 7.33 -4.19 4.37
N GLY A 173 6.34 -3.32 4.22
CA GLY A 173 5.41 -2.99 5.29
C GLY A 173 4.04 -3.62 5.12
N VAL A 174 3.33 -3.76 6.23
CA VAL A 174 1.94 -4.17 6.25
C VAL A 174 1.16 -3.27 7.19
N THR A 175 -0.05 -2.88 6.80
CA THR A 175 -1.02 -2.27 7.72
C THR A 175 -2.24 -3.17 7.79
N LEU A 176 -2.36 -3.92 8.90
CA LEU A 176 -3.49 -4.82 9.13
C LEU A 176 -4.62 -4.07 9.80
N TYR A 177 -5.83 -4.16 9.24
CA TYR A 177 -7.03 -3.60 9.85
C TYR A 177 -8.05 -4.70 10.14
N ARG A 178 -8.29 -4.94 11.44
CA ARG A 178 -9.28 -5.87 11.97
C ARG A 178 -10.20 -5.12 12.94
N PRO A 179 -11.24 -4.41 12.45
CA PRO A 179 -12.18 -3.72 13.34
C PRO A 179 -12.79 -4.68 14.39
N PRO A 180 -13.10 -4.20 15.61
CA PRO A 180 -13.07 -2.80 16.04
C PRO A 180 -11.69 -2.27 16.44
N SER A 181 -10.63 -3.10 16.41
CA SER A 181 -9.26 -2.64 16.70
C SER A 181 -8.78 -1.61 15.68
N GLU A 182 -7.91 -0.69 16.10
CA GLU A 182 -7.28 0.26 15.19
C GLU A 182 -6.38 -0.45 14.14
N PRO A 183 -6.13 0.19 12.98
CA PRO A 183 -5.16 -0.35 12.03
C PRO A 183 -3.78 -0.49 12.69
N ALA A 184 -3.12 -1.60 12.45
CA ALA A 184 -1.87 -2.00 13.07
C ALA A 184 -0.77 -2.12 11.99
N PRO A 185 0.05 -1.08 11.82
CA PRO A 185 1.26 -1.15 11.02
C PRO A 185 2.26 -2.13 11.62
N MET A 186 2.99 -2.83 10.76
CA MET A 186 4.12 -3.69 11.11
C MET A 186 4.96 -3.96 9.87
N THR A 187 6.14 -4.53 10.05
CA THR A 187 6.89 -5.08 8.92
C THR A 187 6.24 -6.39 8.45
N LEU A 188 6.47 -6.74 7.19
CA LEU A 188 6.02 -8.00 6.64
C LEU A 188 6.67 -9.19 7.36
N GLU A 189 7.93 -9.05 7.81
CA GLU A 189 8.58 -10.03 8.69
C GLU A 189 7.84 -10.27 10.00
N GLN A 190 7.38 -9.19 10.65
CA GLN A 190 6.57 -9.30 11.86
C GLN A 190 5.23 -9.99 11.57
N SER A 191 4.58 -9.65 10.44
CA SER A 191 3.35 -10.31 9.99
C SER A 191 3.56 -11.82 9.77
N ILE A 192 4.63 -12.20 9.07
CA ILE A 192 5.00 -13.61 8.83
C ILE A 192 5.22 -14.35 10.16
N ARG A 193 5.91 -13.74 11.13
CA ARG A 193 6.10 -14.35 12.46
C ARG A 193 4.77 -14.57 13.19
N ARG A 194 3.79 -13.67 13.03
CA ARG A 194 2.45 -13.88 13.59
C ARG A 194 1.76 -15.07 12.94
N LEU A 195 1.80 -15.17 11.62
CA LEU A 195 1.23 -16.31 10.87
C LEU A 195 1.93 -17.63 11.25
N GLN A 196 3.26 -17.62 11.37
CA GLN A 196 4.05 -18.76 11.86
C GLN A 196 3.56 -19.27 13.21
N ASN A 197 3.30 -18.36 14.16
CA ASN A 197 2.86 -18.73 15.49
C ASN A 197 1.43 -19.30 15.48
N MET A 198 0.55 -18.76 14.63
CA MET A 198 -0.80 -19.32 14.44
C MET A 198 -0.72 -20.75 13.89
N ILE A 199 0.06 -21.00 12.84
CA ILE A 199 0.19 -22.33 12.24
C ILE A 199 0.81 -23.33 13.23
N LYS A 200 1.84 -22.93 13.99
CA LYS A 200 2.44 -23.75 15.06
C LYS A 200 1.45 -24.12 16.16
N SER A 201 0.41 -23.31 16.39
CA SER A 201 -0.65 -23.59 17.35
C SER A 201 -1.71 -24.59 16.85
N GLY A 202 -1.52 -25.18 15.67
CA GLY A 202 -2.43 -26.16 15.07
C GLY A 202 -3.54 -25.56 14.21
N ILE A 203 -3.46 -24.26 13.91
CA ILE A 203 -4.42 -23.58 13.02
C ILE A 203 -4.01 -23.84 11.58
N THR A 204 -4.93 -24.39 10.77
CA THR A 204 -4.78 -24.40 9.32
C THR A 204 -5.47 -23.18 8.72
N MET A 205 -4.79 -22.49 7.82
CA MET A 205 -5.29 -21.26 7.21
C MET A 205 -5.15 -21.36 5.70
N GLN A 206 -6.22 -21.06 4.99
CA GLN A 206 -6.21 -20.93 3.54
C GLN A 206 -6.88 -19.61 3.16
N GLU A 207 -6.16 -18.75 2.48
CA GLU A 207 -6.71 -17.52 1.92
C GLU A 207 -6.99 -17.72 0.42
N LYS A 208 -8.18 -17.32 -0.02
CA LYS A 208 -8.63 -17.40 -1.41
C LYS A 208 -8.96 -16.01 -1.90
N LEU A 209 -8.28 -15.59 -2.97
CA LEU A 209 -8.54 -14.30 -3.60
C LEU A 209 -9.62 -14.41 -4.67
N HIS A 210 -10.38 -13.34 -4.86
CA HIS A 210 -11.48 -13.26 -5.82
C HIS A 210 -11.42 -11.94 -6.59
N HIS A 211 -11.60 -11.99 -7.91
CA HIS A 211 -11.72 -10.81 -8.78
C HIS A 211 -10.59 -9.78 -8.58
N ALA A 212 -9.35 -10.26 -8.53
CA ALA A 212 -8.18 -9.40 -8.37
C ALA A 212 -8.12 -8.39 -9.52
N GLN A 213 -7.94 -7.12 -9.18
CA GLN A 213 -7.74 -6.03 -10.13
C GLN A 213 -6.30 -5.57 -10.05
N VAL A 214 -5.62 -5.52 -11.20
CA VAL A 214 -4.20 -5.16 -11.28
C VAL A 214 -4.07 -3.80 -11.93
N ARG A 215 -3.24 -2.93 -11.35
CA ARG A 215 -2.74 -1.71 -12.00
C ARG A 215 -1.23 -1.77 -11.99
N LYS A 216 -0.60 -1.43 -13.11
CA LYS A 216 0.85 -1.38 -13.22
C LYS A 216 1.29 -0.02 -13.74
N HIS A 217 2.49 0.38 -13.32
CA HIS A 217 3.23 1.45 -13.96
C HIS A 217 4.73 1.15 -13.82
N GLY A 218 5.43 1.01 -14.96
CA GLY A 218 6.84 0.63 -14.95
C GLY A 218 7.06 -0.66 -14.16
N ASP A 219 7.91 -0.57 -13.14
CA ASP A 219 8.26 -1.65 -12.20
C ASP A 219 7.48 -1.61 -10.89
N LEU A 220 6.35 -0.90 -10.84
CA LEU A 220 5.42 -0.85 -9.69
C LEU A 220 4.06 -1.45 -10.09
N ALA A 221 3.45 -2.20 -9.19
CA ALA A 221 2.09 -2.70 -9.34
C ALA A 221 1.27 -2.59 -8.06
N LEU A 222 -0.03 -2.31 -8.22
CA LEU A 222 -1.08 -2.48 -7.24
C LEU A 222 -1.91 -3.71 -7.63
N VAL A 223 -2.16 -4.59 -6.67
CA VAL A 223 -3.18 -5.64 -6.79
C VAL A 223 -4.23 -5.44 -5.72
N TRP A 224 -5.44 -5.06 -6.14
CA TRP A 224 -6.61 -4.97 -5.28
C TRP A 224 -7.39 -6.29 -5.34
N ALA A 225 -7.36 -7.07 -4.26
CA ALA A 225 -7.86 -8.43 -4.24
C ALA A 225 -8.75 -8.70 -3.03
N PRO A 226 -10.08 -8.72 -3.22
CA PRO A 226 -11.01 -9.30 -2.25
C PRO A 226 -10.62 -10.74 -1.88
N PHE A 227 -10.83 -11.12 -0.63
CA PHE A 227 -10.47 -12.45 -0.15
C PHE A 227 -11.50 -13.07 0.79
N VAL A 228 -11.43 -14.39 0.90
CA VAL A 228 -11.98 -15.19 2.01
C VAL A 228 -10.86 -15.96 2.66
N VAL A 229 -10.78 -15.91 3.99
CA VAL A 229 -9.88 -16.75 4.78
C VAL A 229 -10.69 -17.88 5.41
N GLU A 230 -10.31 -19.10 5.05
CA GLU A 230 -10.75 -20.33 5.69
C GLU A 230 -9.79 -20.68 6.82
N ILE A 231 -10.35 -20.97 8.00
CA ILE A 231 -9.61 -21.48 9.15
C ILE A 231 -10.19 -22.85 9.48
N ASN A 232 -9.33 -23.87 9.51
CA ASN A 232 -9.75 -25.26 9.76
C ASN A 232 -10.86 -25.73 8.81
N GLY A 233 -10.77 -25.31 7.54
CA GLY A 233 -11.72 -25.68 6.49
C GLY A 233 -13.06 -24.92 6.51
N GLN A 234 -13.26 -24.00 7.46
CA GLN A 234 -14.45 -23.16 7.54
C GLN A 234 -14.12 -21.73 7.14
N ALA A 235 -14.94 -21.11 6.29
CA ALA A 235 -14.82 -19.70 5.97
C ALA A 235 -15.09 -18.86 7.24
N MET A 236 -14.08 -18.14 7.72
CA MET A 236 -14.16 -17.41 8.99
C MET A 236 -14.06 -15.91 8.81
N HIS A 237 -13.27 -15.44 7.84
CA HIS A 237 -13.10 -14.00 7.59
C HIS A 237 -13.22 -13.70 6.10
N HIS A 238 -13.64 -12.48 5.80
CA HIS A 238 -13.60 -11.92 4.45
C HIS A 238 -13.05 -10.50 4.50
N GLY A 239 -12.60 -10.02 3.35
CA GLY A 239 -11.95 -8.72 3.30
C GLY A 239 -11.36 -8.39 1.96
N VAL A 240 -10.37 -7.50 1.99
CA VAL A 240 -9.62 -7.09 0.81
C VAL A 240 -8.16 -6.79 1.15
N ASN A 241 -7.29 -7.13 0.21
CA ASN A 241 -5.89 -6.72 0.21
C ASN A 241 -5.64 -5.68 -0.88
N ALA A 242 -4.83 -4.68 -0.56
CA ALA A 242 -4.14 -3.81 -1.50
C ALA A 242 -2.66 -4.17 -1.47
N PHE A 243 -2.23 -5.09 -2.32
CA PHE A 243 -0.83 -5.47 -2.43
C PHE A 243 -0.06 -4.47 -3.28
N THR A 244 1.10 -4.05 -2.79
CA THR A 244 2.08 -3.28 -3.54
C THR A 244 3.21 -4.20 -3.93
N LEU A 245 3.54 -4.27 -5.22
CA LEU A 245 4.66 -5.04 -5.73
C LEU A 245 5.63 -4.17 -6.52
N PHE A 246 6.91 -4.49 -6.39
CA PHE A 246 7.99 -3.90 -7.19
C PHE A 246 8.69 -4.99 -7.99
N LYS A 247 9.07 -4.67 -9.23
CA LYS A 247 9.90 -5.55 -10.05
C LYS A 247 11.37 -5.28 -9.76
N LYS A 248 12.11 -6.29 -9.31
CA LYS A 248 13.56 -6.24 -9.05
C LYS A 248 14.24 -7.42 -9.74
N SER A 249 15.23 -7.15 -10.58
CA SER A 249 16.02 -8.19 -11.28
C SER A 249 15.11 -9.22 -11.96
N ASP A 250 14.10 -8.74 -12.70
CA ASP A 250 13.08 -9.52 -13.39
C ASP A 250 12.09 -10.34 -12.53
N ARG A 251 12.09 -10.14 -11.21
CA ARG A 251 11.13 -10.76 -10.29
C ARG A 251 10.25 -9.73 -9.59
N TRP A 252 8.95 -9.99 -9.50
CA TRP A 252 8.05 -9.20 -8.65
C TRP A 252 8.20 -9.60 -7.18
N CYS A 253 8.35 -8.60 -6.32
CA CYS A 253 8.46 -8.75 -4.87
C CYS A 253 7.46 -7.81 -4.17
N PHE A 254 6.95 -8.19 -3.01
CA PHE A 254 6.10 -7.31 -2.21
C PHE A 254 6.92 -6.15 -1.66
N GLY A 255 6.44 -4.93 -1.89
CA GLY A 255 6.88 -3.71 -1.22
C GLY A 255 5.99 -3.34 -0.03
N GLY A 256 4.74 -3.77 -0.05
CA GLY A 256 3.87 -3.69 1.12
C GLY A 256 2.45 -4.20 0.87
N CYS A 257 1.62 -4.15 1.90
CA CYS A 257 0.21 -4.51 1.81
C CYS A 257 -0.64 -3.73 2.82
N GLN A 258 -1.78 -3.19 2.39
CA GLN A 258 -2.84 -2.81 3.30
C GLN A 258 -3.92 -3.89 3.26
N ASP A 259 -4.27 -4.43 4.41
CA ASP A 259 -5.19 -5.56 4.52
C ASP A 259 -6.32 -5.17 5.46
N TYR A 260 -7.56 -5.32 4.99
CA TYR A 260 -8.75 -5.20 5.81
C TYR A 260 -9.49 -6.53 5.84
N GLY A 261 -9.87 -6.98 7.03
CA GLY A 261 -10.66 -8.19 7.20
C GLY A 261 -11.58 -8.13 8.41
N VAL A 262 -12.74 -8.75 8.30
CA VAL A 262 -13.72 -8.91 9.37
C VAL A 262 -14.25 -10.34 9.40
N PRO A 263 -14.78 -10.82 10.54
CA PRO A 263 -15.43 -12.12 10.60
C PRO A 263 -16.60 -12.19 9.61
N ILE A 264 -16.80 -13.33 8.99
CA ILE A 264 -18.03 -13.61 8.25
C ILE A 264 -19.13 -13.81 9.29
N SER A 265 -20.05 -12.87 9.38
CA SER A 265 -21.25 -13.03 10.19
C SER A 265 -22.05 -14.23 9.66
N GLY A 266 -22.33 -15.20 10.53
CA GLY A 266 -23.28 -16.27 10.26
C GLY A 266 -24.72 -15.79 10.26
#